data_AF-A0A5J6PBK3-F1
#
_entry.id   AF-A0A5J6PBK3-F1
#
_cell.length_a   1.000
_cell.length_b   1.000
_cell.length_c   1.000
_cell.angle_alpha   90.00
_cell.angle_beta   90.00
_cell.angle_gamma   90.00
#
_symmetry.space_group_name_H-M   'P 1'
#
loop_
_entity.id
_entity.type
_entity.pdbx_description
1 polymer ?
#
loop_
_entity_poly.entity_id
_entity_poly.type
_entity_poly.pdbx_seq_one_letter_code
_entity_poly.pdbx_strand_id
1 'polypeptide(L)'
;MNISNAQASEVLAVLQKNNIPLHLGVTLLCKAKGINVNDLADGGGRNRSYLRQTLTGVFSPAEDFRKYVARKLGVDPWLYIPTDIFDEAEHS
;
A
#
# COMPACT_ATOMS: atom_id res chain seq x y z
N MET A 1 -10.95 -16.16 5.30
CA MET A 1 -9.55 -16.43 4.95
C MET A 1 -8.68 -15.44 5.68
N ASN A 2 -7.56 -15.86 6.24
CA ASN A 2 -6.57 -14.97 6.87
C ASN A 2 -5.22 -15.33 6.25
N ILE A 3 -4.66 -14.46 5.40
CA ILE A 3 -3.39 -14.74 4.72
C ILE A 3 -2.19 -14.43 5.61
N SER A 4 -1.13 -15.24 5.49
CA SER A 4 0.14 -15.04 6.20
C SER A 4 0.87 -13.79 5.69
N ASN A 5 1.92 -13.36 6.40
CA ASN A 5 2.74 -12.22 5.96
C ASN A 5 3.55 -12.57 4.70
N ALA A 6 4.05 -13.80 4.57
CA ALA A 6 4.72 -14.26 3.36
C ALA A 6 3.78 -14.22 2.14
N GLN A 7 2.54 -14.68 2.30
CA GLN A 7 1.51 -14.60 1.25
C GLN A 7 1.16 -13.16 0.89
N ALA A 8 1.13 -12.24 1.87
CA ALA A 8 0.88 -10.82 1.60
C ALA A 8 1.99 -10.20 0.74
N SER A 9 3.26 -10.51 1.04
CA SER A 9 4.41 -10.09 0.23
C SER A 9 4.36 -10.68 -1.19
N GLU A 10 4.02 -11.97 -1.33
CA GLU A 10 3.87 -12.61 -2.64
C GLU A 10 2.76 -11.96 -3.48
N VAL A 11 1.62 -11.64 -2.87
CA VAL A 11 0.53 -10.94 -3.54
C VAL A 11 1.02 -9.58 -4.07
N LEU A 12 1.70 -8.78 -3.25
CA LEU A 12 2.20 -7.47 -3.70
C LEU A 12 3.24 -7.58 -4.81
N ALA A 13 4.16 -8.56 -4.71
CA ALA A 13 5.16 -8.81 -5.75
C ALA A 13 4.52 -9.21 -7.09
N VAL A 14 3.49 -10.08 -7.06
CA VAL A 14 2.75 -10.48 -8.26
C VAL A 14 2.01 -9.30 -8.85
N LEU A 15 1.35 -8.47 -8.03
CA LEU A 15 0.64 -7.29 -8.52
C LEU A 15 1.59 -6.29 -9.19
N GLN A 16 2.75 -6.01 -8.57
CA GLN A 16 3.78 -5.15 -9.14
C GLN A 16 4.28 -5.68 -10.49
N LYS A 17 4.60 -6.99 -10.58
CA LYS A 17 5.06 -7.63 -11.83
C LYS A 17 4.04 -7.54 -12.97
N ASN A 18 2.75 -7.44 -12.65
CA ASN A 18 1.66 -7.32 -13.62
C ASN A 18 1.21 -5.85 -13.82
N ASN A 19 1.99 -4.88 -13.35
CA ASN A 19 1.66 -3.45 -13.43
C ASN A 19 0.29 -3.10 -12.83
N ILE A 20 -0.13 -3.84 -11.79
CA ILE A 20 -1.37 -3.55 -11.08
C ILE A 20 -1.10 -2.47 -10.02
N PRO A 21 -1.90 -1.38 -9.98
CA PRO A 21 -1.70 -0.30 -9.02
C PRO A 21 -1.66 -0.75 -7.56
N LEU A 22 -0.66 -0.27 -6.81
CA LEU A 22 -0.42 -0.66 -5.42
C LEU A 22 -1.63 -0.41 -4.49
N HIS A 23 -2.39 0.66 -4.70
CA HIS A 23 -3.58 0.95 -3.90
C HIS A 23 -4.67 -0.14 -4.01
N LEU A 24 -4.77 -0.82 -5.16
CA LEU A 24 -5.65 -1.97 -5.33
C LEU A 24 -5.11 -3.18 -4.56
N GLY A 25 -3.79 -3.40 -4.59
CA GLY A 25 -3.13 -4.43 -3.81
C GLY A 25 -3.36 -4.28 -2.32
N VAL A 26 -3.17 -3.08 -1.77
CA VAL A 26 -3.46 -2.80 -0.36
C VAL A 26 -4.94 -3.03 -0.03
N THR A 27 -5.86 -2.67 -0.94
CA THR A 27 -7.29 -2.92 -0.74
C THR A 27 -7.61 -4.43 -0.67
N LEU A 28 -7.01 -5.23 -1.55
CA LEU A 28 -7.16 -6.69 -1.54
C LEU A 28 -6.57 -7.33 -0.28
N LEU A 29 -5.38 -6.89 0.14
CA LEU A 29 -4.75 -7.36 1.38
C LEU A 29 -5.59 -7.03 2.62
N CYS A 30 -6.13 -5.82 2.68
CA CYS A 30 -7.03 -5.40 3.75
C CYS A 30 -8.22 -6.37 3.85
N LYS A 31 -8.89 -6.64 2.73
CA LYS A 31 -10.00 -7.59 2.66
C LYS A 31 -9.58 -9.02 3.08
N ALA A 32 -8.42 -9.48 2.62
CA ALA A 32 -7.90 -10.81 2.91
C ALA A 32 -7.45 -11.00 4.38
N LYS A 33 -7.18 -9.91 5.10
CA LYS A 33 -6.82 -9.90 6.54
C LYS A 33 -7.97 -9.48 7.45
N GLY A 34 -9.15 -9.18 6.89
CA GLY A 34 -10.28 -8.64 7.67
C GLY A 34 -10.00 -7.25 8.26
N ILE A 35 -9.10 -6.48 7.65
CA ILE A 35 -8.78 -5.11 8.03
C ILE A 35 -9.66 -4.17 7.21
N ASN A 36 -10.32 -3.22 7.86
CA ASN A 36 -10.99 -2.13 7.17
C ASN A 36 -9.95 -1.11 6.70
N VAL A 37 -9.94 -0.80 5.41
CA VAL A 37 -8.99 0.15 4.81
C VAL A 37 -9.16 1.57 5.38
N ASN A 38 -10.34 1.93 5.86
CA ASN A 38 -10.57 3.21 6.53
C ASN A 38 -9.90 3.23 7.90
N ASP A 39 -10.05 2.16 8.70
CA ASP A 39 -9.38 2.01 9.99
C ASP A 39 -7.85 1.97 9.86
N LEU A 40 -7.35 1.52 8.70
CA LEU A 40 -5.92 1.57 8.37
C LEU A 40 -5.41 3.00 8.19
N ALA A 41 -6.20 3.89 7.59
CA ALA A 41 -5.85 5.30 7.49
C ALA A 41 -6.02 6.01 8.84
N ASP A 42 -7.19 5.86 9.46
CA ASP A 42 -7.59 6.56 10.68
C ASP A 42 -6.69 6.18 11.87
N GLY A 43 -6.36 4.89 12.00
CA GLY A 43 -5.46 4.42 13.06
C GLY A 43 -4.01 4.90 12.90
N GLY A 44 -3.65 5.43 11.73
CA GLY A 44 -2.39 6.14 11.49
C GLY A 44 -2.51 7.67 11.63
N GLY A 45 -3.66 8.19 12.08
CA GLY A 45 -3.89 9.64 12.20
C GLY A 45 -3.99 10.35 10.85
N ARG A 46 -4.37 9.63 9.79
CA ARG A 46 -4.49 10.14 8.42
C ARG A 46 -5.88 9.85 7.88
N ASN A 47 -6.28 10.55 6.84
CA ASN A 47 -7.53 10.26 6.15
C ASN A 47 -7.31 9.28 4.99
N ARG A 48 -8.41 8.74 4.45
CA ARG A 48 -8.38 7.83 3.29
C ARG A 48 -7.71 8.44 2.06
N SER A 49 -7.88 9.74 1.82
CA SER A 49 -7.26 10.43 0.69
C SER A 49 -5.73 10.41 0.78
N TYR A 50 -5.18 10.60 1.97
CA TYR A 50 -3.75 10.53 2.24
C TYR A 50 -3.20 9.12 1.99
N LEU A 51 -3.88 8.08 2.49
CA LEU A 51 -3.51 6.70 2.21
C LEU A 51 -3.51 6.44 0.69
N ARG A 52 -4.53 6.89 -0.03
CA ARG A 52 -4.60 6.72 -1.49
C ARG A 52 -3.46 7.45 -2.20
N GLN A 53 -3.26 8.74 -1.91
CA GLN A 53 -2.24 9.57 -2.57
C GLN A 53 -0.83 9.02 -2.37
N THR A 54 -0.51 8.52 -1.18
CA THR A 54 0.79 7.90 -0.89
C THR A 54 0.98 6.55 -1.58
N LEU A 55 -0.09 5.76 -1.74
CA LEU A 55 -0.04 4.48 -2.46
C LEU A 55 -0.07 4.66 -3.99
N THR A 56 -0.53 5.80 -4.49
CA THR A 56 -0.45 6.16 -5.91
C THR A 56 0.81 6.94 -6.26
N GLY A 57 1.73 7.12 -5.31
CA GLY A 57 3.03 7.79 -5.55
C GLY A 57 2.98 9.32 -5.67
N VAL A 58 1.85 9.97 -5.35
CA VAL A 58 1.75 11.45 -5.42
C VAL A 58 2.73 12.13 -4.46
N PHE A 59 2.94 11.52 -3.29
CA PHE A 59 4.00 11.89 -2.35
C PHE A 59 4.33 10.71 -1.44
N SER A 60 5.49 10.76 -0.81
CA SER A 60 5.93 9.74 0.14
C SER A 60 5.11 9.79 1.44
N PRO A 61 4.73 8.64 2.03
CA PRO A 61 4.08 8.62 3.33
C PRO A 61 5.03 9.10 4.43
N ALA A 62 4.47 9.73 5.47
CA ALA A 62 5.21 9.98 6.71
C ALA A 62 5.70 8.65 7.31
N GLU A 63 6.90 8.65 7.89
CA GLU A 63 7.59 7.42 8.32
C GLU A 63 6.79 6.65 9.40
N ASP A 64 6.19 7.38 10.34
CA ASP A 64 5.31 6.85 11.38
C ASP A 64 4.09 6.14 10.80
N PHE A 65 3.46 6.76 9.80
CA PHE A 65 2.33 6.19 9.07
C PHE A 65 2.73 4.93 8.30
N ARG A 66 3.87 4.98 7.59
CA ARG A 66 4.42 3.82 6.87
C ARG A 66 4.66 2.64 7.80
N LYS A 67 5.33 2.86 8.93
CA LYS A 67 5.57 1.83 9.96
C LYS A 67 4.27 1.27 10.53
N TYR A 68 3.29 2.13 10.78
CA TYR A 68 1.97 1.71 11.26
C TYR A 68 1.28 0.77 10.27
N VAL A 69 1.18 1.18 9.00
CA VAL A 69 0.55 0.39 7.94
C VAL A 69 1.30 -0.92 7.70
N ALA A 70 2.62 -0.88 7.66
CA ALA A 70 3.46 -2.07 7.48
C ALA A 70 3.22 -3.11 8.59
N ARG A 71 3.10 -2.65 9.85
CA ARG A 71 2.77 -3.53 10.99
C ARG A 71 1.38 -4.13 10.89
N LYS A 72 0.38 -3.37 10.43
CA LYS A 72 -1.01 -3.86 10.28
C LYS A 72 -1.15 -4.86 9.14
N LEU A 73 -0.48 -4.61 8.02
CA LEU A 73 -0.47 -5.51 6.88
C LEU A 73 0.53 -6.66 7.03
N GLY A 74 1.48 -6.55 7.95
CA GLY A 74 2.58 -7.52 8.11
C GLY A 74 3.61 -7.48 6.98
N VAL A 75 3.54 -6.45 6.12
CA VAL A 75 4.41 -6.19 4.98
C VAL A 75 4.36 -4.70 4.70
N ASP A 76 5.48 -4.11 4.27
CA ASP A 76 5.55 -2.73 3.84
C ASP A 76 5.12 -2.60 2.37
N PRO A 77 3.92 -2.05 2.07
CA PRO A 77 3.44 -1.98 0.69
C PRO A 77 4.26 -1.02 -0.17
N TRP A 78 4.92 -0.02 0.41
CA TRP A 78 5.69 0.96 -0.36
C TRP A 78 7.02 0.41 -0.89
N LEU A 79 7.43 -0.80 -0.51
CA LEU A 79 8.52 -1.53 -1.18
C LEU A 79 8.14 -2.00 -2.59
N TYR A 80 6.86 -1.93 -2.94
CA TYR A 80 6.29 -2.46 -4.19
C TYR A 80 5.69 -1.36 -5.06
N ILE A 81 6.05 -0.09 -4.85
CA ILE A 81 5.65 0.99 -5.75
C ILE A 81 6.27 0.67 -7.13
N PRO A 82 5.47 0.58 -8.21
CA PRO A 82 6.02 0.45 -9.55
C PRO A 82 6.96 1.62 -9.84
N THR A 83 8.16 1.33 -10.30
CA THR A 83 9.19 2.34 -10.63
C THR A 83 8.70 3.33 -11.69
N ASP A 84 7.80 2.89 -12.57
CA ASP A 84 7.28 3.65 -13.70
C ASP A 84 6.38 4.84 -13.29
N ILE A 85 5.95 4.92 -12.02
CA ILE A 85 5.12 6.04 -11.52
C ILE A 85 5.96 7.33 -11.37
N PHE A 86 7.28 7.21 -11.23
CA PHE A 86 8.15 8.37 -11.09
C PHE A 86 8.63 8.94 -12.44
N ASP A 87 8.52 8.18 -13.54
CA ASP A 87 8.97 8.63 -14.88
C ASP A 87 8.03 9.65 -15.55
N GLU A 88 6.74 9.72 -15.16
CA GLU A 88 5.81 10.71 -15.75
C GLU A 88 5.89 12.10 -15.09
N ALA A 89 6.57 12.24 -13.94
CA ALA A 89 6.69 13.51 -13.24
C ALA A 89 7.87 14.38 -13.72
N GLU A 90 8.82 13.83 -14.48
CA GLU A 90 9.98 14.58 -15.02
C GLU A 90 9.76 15.15 -16.43
N HIS A 91 8.58 14.96 -17.04
CA HIS A 91 8.29 15.38 -18.41
C HIS A 91 7.08 16.32 -18.59
N SER A 92 6.59 16.97 -17.51
CA SER A 92 5.54 18.01 -17.57
C SER A 92 6.03 19.40 -17.22
#